data_AF-A0A7C7P9F9-F1
#
_entry.id   AF-A0A7C7P9F9-F1
#
_cell.length_a   1.000
_cell.length_b   1.000
_cell.length_c   1.000
_cell.angle_alpha   90.00
_cell.angle_beta   90.00
_cell.angle_gamma   90.00
#
_symmetry.space_group_name_H-M   'P 1'
#
loop_
_entity.id
_entity.type
_entity.pdbx_description
1 polymer ?
#
loop_
_entity_poly.entity_id
_entity_poly.type
_entity_poly.pdbx_seq_one_letter_code
_entity_poly.pdbx_strand_id
1 'polypeptide(L)'
;CQYRLYFTWSEQIRAISFTVTFDIKFPQSKYESAHELLALINEKLWIGHFDITKKNGIPAYRHTVLSLPENEMLQHQLEDLVDIAIYECEKYYPAFQLVLFDDSLPSNALSVSTFDTIGSA
;
A
#
# COMPACT_ATOMS: atom_id res chain seq x y z
N CYS A 1 -5.23 6.65 11.52
CA CYS A 1 -4.11 7.20 10.71
C CYS A 1 -4.67 8.14 9.65
N GLN A 2 -3.89 9.11 9.16
CA GLN A 2 -4.31 9.92 8.02
C GLN A 2 -3.75 9.30 6.73
N TYR A 3 -4.62 9.00 5.78
CA TYR A 3 -4.25 8.51 4.46
C TYR A 3 -4.52 9.60 3.42
N ARG A 4 -3.67 9.69 2.40
CA ARG A 4 -3.92 10.56 1.24
C ARG A 4 -4.03 9.72 -0.01
N LEU A 5 -5.13 9.92 -0.74
CA LEU A 5 -5.43 9.23 -1.98
C LEU A 5 -5.11 10.15 -3.16
N TYR A 6 -4.46 9.58 -4.17
CA TYR A 6 -4.16 10.24 -5.43
C TYR A 6 -4.71 9.39 -6.56
N PHE A 7 -5.39 10.00 -7.52
CA PHE A 7 -5.88 9.36 -8.72
C PHE A 7 -5.23 9.99 -9.95
N THR A 8 -4.88 9.17 -10.94
CA THR A 8 -4.31 9.62 -12.21
C THR A 8 -4.93 8.83 -13.34
N TRP A 9 -5.56 9.55 -14.27
CA TRP A 9 -6.06 8.98 -15.53
C TRP A 9 -5.00 9.10 -16.62
N SER A 10 -4.81 8.04 -17.40
CA SER A 10 -4.00 8.04 -18.61
C SER A 10 -4.84 7.66 -19.81
N GLU A 11 -5.05 8.62 -20.72
CA GLU A 11 -5.77 8.38 -21.97
C GLU A 11 -5.01 7.41 -22.89
N GLN A 12 -3.68 7.50 -22.93
CA GLN A 12 -2.84 6.72 -23.85
C GLN A 12 -2.98 5.21 -23.66
N ILE A 13 -3.08 4.76 -22.40
CA ILE A 13 -3.27 3.34 -22.06
C ILE A 13 -4.66 3.05 -21.50
N ARG A 14 -5.55 4.05 -21.52
CA ARG A 14 -6.91 4.01 -20.98
C ARG A 14 -6.96 3.35 -19.60
N ALA A 15 -6.22 3.92 -18.65
CA ALA A 15 -6.07 3.35 -17.33
C ALA A 15 -6.21 4.42 -16.24
N ILE A 16 -6.82 4.03 -15.12
CA ILE A 16 -6.79 4.80 -13.88
C ILE A 16 -5.80 4.15 -12.92
N SER A 17 -4.83 4.91 -12.47
CA SER A 17 -3.97 4.54 -11.36
C SER A 17 -4.42 5.29 -10.12
N PHE A 18 -4.45 4.59 -8.99
CA PHE A 18 -4.61 5.25 -7.70
C PHE A 18 -3.49 4.86 -6.75
N THR A 19 -3.24 5.75 -5.80
CA THR A 19 -2.17 5.62 -4.82
C THR A 19 -2.67 6.05 -3.45
N VAL A 20 -2.46 5.21 -2.44
CA VAL A 20 -2.72 5.53 -1.04
C VAL A 20 -1.38 5.73 -0.36
N THR A 21 -1.15 6.92 0.20
CA THR A 21 0.10 7.23 0.91
C THR A 21 -0.14 7.30 2.42
N PHE A 22 0.87 6.88 3.16
CA PHE A 22 0.89 6.99 4.61
C PHE A 22 1.38 8.35 5.08
N ASP A 23 1.02 8.75 6.30
CA ASP A 23 1.59 9.91 6.98
C ASP A 23 2.87 9.58 7.77
N ILE A 24 3.75 8.78 7.16
CA ILE A 24 5.06 8.42 7.71
C ILE A 24 6.14 8.54 6.64
N LYS A 25 7.37 8.80 7.08
CA LYS A 25 8.51 8.97 6.19
C LYS A 25 9.72 8.22 6.74
N PHE A 26 10.23 7.29 5.96
CA PHE A 26 11.46 6.58 6.25
C PHE A 26 12.68 7.48 6.00
N PRO A 27 13.65 7.52 6.92
CA PRO A 27 14.95 8.11 6.65
C PRO A 27 15.76 7.18 5.73
N GLN A 28 16.72 7.76 5.00
CA GLN A 28 17.55 7.01 4.05
C GLN A 28 18.31 5.85 4.69
N SER A 29 18.70 5.98 5.96
CA SER A 29 19.37 4.91 6.72
C SER A 29 18.52 3.64 6.89
N LYS A 30 17.20 3.74 6.72
CA LYS A 30 16.25 2.61 6.85
C LYS A 30 15.69 2.12 5.53
N TYR A 31 16.14 2.63 4.38
CA TYR A 31 15.60 2.23 3.08
C TYR A 31 15.81 0.76 2.78
N GLU A 32 16.94 0.17 3.19
CA GLU A 32 17.20 -1.26 2.98
C GLU A 32 16.15 -2.13 3.69
N SER A 33 15.99 -1.93 5.01
CA SER A 33 14.97 -2.65 5.80
C SER A 33 13.54 -2.37 5.31
N ALA A 34 13.27 -1.14 4.87
CA ALA A 34 11.96 -0.80 4.32
C ALA A 34 11.71 -1.54 3.00
N HIS A 35 12.69 -1.59 2.08
CA HIS A 35 12.57 -2.32 0.82
C HIS A 35 12.43 -3.84 1.04
N GLU A 36 13.13 -4.41 2.01
CA GLU A 36 12.94 -5.81 2.40
C GLU A 36 11.52 -6.05 2.93
N LEU A 37 11.02 -5.18 3.83
CA LEU A 37 9.64 -5.28 4.32
C LEU A 37 8.62 -5.21 3.18
N LEU A 38 8.80 -4.28 2.24
CA LEU A 38 7.94 -4.15 1.06
C LEU A 38 7.92 -5.44 0.23
N ALA A 39 9.07 -6.06 0.00
CA ALA A 39 9.14 -7.32 -0.74
C ALA A 39 8.34 -8.42 -0.05
N LEU A 40 8.54 -8.60 1.26
CA LEU A 40 7.83 -9.61 2.05
C LEU A 40 6.32 -9.35 2.13
N ILE A 41 5.89 -8.09 2.18
CA ILE A 41 4.47 -7.72 2.13
C ILE A 41 3.89 -8.02 0.75
N ASN A 42 4.59 -7.61 -0.32
CA ASN A 42 4.11 -7.74 -1.70
C ASN A 42 3.93 -9.21 -2.11
N GLU A 43 4.73 -10.14 -1.57
CA GLU A 43 4.53 -11.59 -1.75
C GLU A 43 3.18 -12.09 -1.21
N LYS A 44 2.58 -11.37 -0.26
CA LYS A 44 1.29 -11.71 0.36
C LYS A 44 0.10 -10.97 -0.26
N LEU A 45 0.34 -9.99 -1.13
CA LEU A 45 -0.70 -9.20 -1.76
C LEU A 45 -1.26 -9.90 -3.01
N TRP A 46 -2.58 -9.92 -3.12
CA TRP A 46 -3.26 -10.34 -4.34
C TRP A 46 -3.43 -9.21 -5.34
N ILE A 47 -3.63 -7.99 -4.82
CA ILE A 47 -3.98 -6.81 -5.61
C ILE A 47 -3.01 -5.69 -5.23
N GLY A 48 -2.53 -4.97 -6.25
CA GLY A 48 -1.65 -3.83 -6.08
C GLY A 48 -0.27 -4.21 -5.55
N HIS A 49 0.45 -3.21 -5.07
CA HIS A 49 1.75 -3.37 -4.41
C HIS A 49 2.05 -2.16 -3.53
N PHE A 50 2.94 -2.33 -2.56
CA PHE A 50 3.56 -1.22 -1.86
C PHE A 50 4.89 -0.81 -2.50
N ASP A 51 5.15 0.49 -2.52
CA ASP A 51 6.43 1.08 -2.90
C ASP A 51 6.89 2.17 -1.92
N ILE A 52 8.19 2.46 -1.94
CA ILE A 52 8.79 3.64 -1.31
C ILE A 52 9.75 4.24 -2.34
N THR A 53 9.55 5.51 -2.69
CA THR A 53 10.46 6.19 -3.61
C THR A 53 11.55 6.92 -2.84
N LYS A 54 12.80 6.89 -3.35
CA LYS A 54 13.90 7.66 -2.74
C LYS A 54 13.63 9.16 -2.66
N LYS A 55 12.74 9.68 -3.53
CA LYS A 55 12.39 11.10 -3.61
C LYS A 55 11.58 11.57 -2.40
N ASN A 56 10.64 10.76 -1.91
CA ASN A 56 9.76 11.15 -0.81
C ASN A 56 10.02 10.37 0.49
N GLY A 57 10.53 9.13 0.42
CA GLY A 57 10.71 8.24 1.56
C GLY A 57 9.38 7.80 2.20
N ILE A 58 8.25 8.04 1.53
CA ILE A 58 6.91 7.78 2.05
C ILE A 58 6.43 6.46 1.44
N PRO A 59 6.03 5.48 2.26
CA PRO A 59 5.39 4.27 1.76
C PRO A 59 4.08 4.62 1.07
N ALA A 60 3.77 3.87 0.01
CA ALA A 60 2.51 4.03 -0.69
C ALA A 60 2.03 2.69 -1.24
N TYR A 61 0.73 2.44 -1.17
CA TYR A 61 0.07 1.39 -1.92
C TYR A 61 -0.32 1.92 -3.30
N ARG A 62 -0.11 1.14 -4.35
CA ARG A 62 -0.44 1.51 -5.73
C ARG A 62 -1.18 0.41 -6.44
N HIS A 63 -2.18 0.81 -7.21
CA HIS A 63 -2.89 -0.08 -8.11
C HIS A 63 -3.33 0.67 -9.38
N THR A 64 -3.43 -0.05 -10.50
CA THR A 64 -3.85 0.50 -11.78
C THR A 64 -4.86 -0.42 -12.43
N VAL A 65 -5.98 0.15 -12.85
CA VAL A 65 -7.09 -0.54 -13.50
C VAL A 65 -7.23 -0.04 -14.94
N LEU A 66 -7.40 -0.97 -15.87
CA LEU A 66 -7.71 -0.65 -17.26
C LEU A 66 -9.19 -0.29 -17.40
N SER A 67 -9.48 0.79 -18.11
CA SER A 67 -10.82 1.21 -18.48
C SER A 67 -11.14 0.73 -19.89
N LEU A 68 -11.87 -0.37 -19.96
CA LEU A 68 -12.38 -0.91 -21.22
C LEU A 68 -13.61 -0.11 -21.69
N PRO A 69 -13.88 -0.03 -23.02
CA PRO A 69 -14.91 0.83 -23.60
C PRO A 69 -16.36 0.54 -23.18
N GLU A 70 -16.64 -0.63 -22.60
CA GLU A 70 -18.00 -1.03 -22.16
C GLU A 70 -18.17 -0.95 -20.63
N ASN A 71 -17.25 -0.29 -19.91
CA ASN A 71 -17.17 -0.43 -18.46
C ASN A 71 -18.03 0.58 -17.69
N GLU A 72 -19.36 0.42 -17.74
CA GLU A 72 -20.28 1.10 -16.80
C GLU A 72 -19.99 0.71 -15.33
N MET A 73 -19.25 -0.38 -15.09
CA MET A 73 -18.92 -0.89 -13.76
C MET A 73 -17.58 -0.38 -13.19
N LEU A 74 -16.84 0.48 -13.90
CA LEU A 74 -15.53 0.95 -13.44
C LEU A 74 -15.60 1.67 -12.09
N GLN A 75 -16.69 2.39 -11.81
CA GLN A 75 -16.85 3.12 -10.56
C GLN A 75 -16.96 2.17 -9.36
N HIS A 76 -17.86 1.19 -9.41
CA HIS A 76 -18.03 0.20 -8.33
C HIS A 76 -16.76 -0.61 -8.11
N GLN A 77 -16.10 -1.01 -9.20
CA GLN A 77 -14.81 -1.69 -9.10
C GLN A 77 -13.75 -0.82 -8.41
N LEU A 78 -13.71 0.49 -8.69
CA LEU A 78 -12.77 1.40 -8.07
C LEU A 78 -13.05 1.60 -6.58
N GLU A 79 -14.33 1.67 -6.18
CA GLU A 79 -14.75 1.72 -4.78
C GLU A 79 -14.23 0.49 -4.01
N ASP A 80 -14.52 -0.72 -4.49
CA ASP A 80 -14.04 -1.97 -3.88
C ASP A 80 -12.49 -2.01 -3.79
N LEU A 81 -11.80 -1.57 -4.85
CA LEU A 81 -10.34 -1.55 -4.89
C LEU A 81 -9.73 -0.54 -3.91
N VAL A 82 -10.39 0.60 -3.70
CA VAL A 82 -9.97 1.59 -2.71
C VAL A 82 -10.14 1.04 -1.29
N ASP A 83 -11.26 0.36 -1.01
CA ASP A 83 -11.48 -0.27 0.30
C ASP A 83 -10.42 -1.34 0.60
N ILE A 84 -10.11 -2.19 -0.39
CA ILE A 84 -9.02 -3.17 -0.28
C ILE A 84 -7.68 -2.48 -0.02
N ALA A 85 -7.38 -1.41 -0.74
CA ALA A 85 -6.12 -0.68 -0.55
C ALA A 85 -5.98 -0.08 0.84
N ILE A 86 -7.06 0.52 1.36
CA ILE A 86 -7.08 1.08 2.73
C ILE A 86 -6.92 -0.05 3.76
N TYR A 87 -7.63 -1.16 3.58
CA TYR A 87 -7.49 -2.32 4.45
C TYR A 87 -6.05 -2.85 4.49
N GLU A 88 -5.41 -3.05 3.35
CA GLU A 88 -4.01 -3.49 3.31
C GLU A 88 -3.07 -2.43 3.93
N CYS A 89 -3.34 -1.14 3.72
CA CYS A 89 -2.61 -0.05 4.38
C CYS A 89 -2.74 -0.12 5.91
N GLU A 90 -3.94 -0.35 6.45
CA GLU A 90 -4.17 -0.46 7.90
C GLU A 90 -3.50 -1.71 8.49
N LYS A 91 -3.68 -2.85 7.83
CA LYS A 91 -3.09 -4.14 8.22
C LYS A 91 -1.57 -4.10 8.31
N TYR A 92 -0.90 -3.44 7.36
CA TYR A 92 0.57 -3.36 7.34
C TYR A 92 1.15 -2.11 8.02
N TYR A 93 0.32 -1.16 8.46
CA TYR A 93 0.78 0.02 9.18
C TYR A 93 1.64 -0.32 10.41
N PRO A 94 1.27 -1.29 11.28
CA PRO A 94 2.09 -1.67 12.43
C PRO A 94 3.47 -2.17 12.04
N ALA A 95 3.60 -2.99 10.98
CA ALA A 95 4.90 -3.46 10.51
C ALA A 95 5.80 -2.29 10.06
N PHE A 96 5.25 -1.29 9.36
CA PHE A 96 5.99 -0.09 9.01
C PHE A 96 6.44 0.68 10.25
N GLN A 97 5.59 0.81 11.27
CA GLN A 97 5.96 1.46 12.54
C GLN A 97 7.12 0.75 13.23
N LEU A 98 7.08 -0.58 13.33
CA LEU A 98 8.12 -1.38 14.01
C LEU A 98 9.48 -1.25 13.32
N VAL A 99 9.53 -1.29 11.98
CA VAL A 99 10.79 -1.09 11.25
C VAL A 99 11.25 0.36 11.37
N LEU A 100 10.33 1.33 11.32
CA LEU A 100 10.66 2.76 11.34
C LEU A 100 11.11 3.27 12.72
N PHE A 101 10.51 2.80 13.81
CA PHE A 101 10.74 3.36 15.14
C PHE A 101 11.44 2.41 16.11
N ASP A 102 11.24 1.10 15.98
CA ASP A 102 11.75 0.11 16.94
C ASP A 102 12.93 -0.72 16.41
N ASP A 103 13.45 -0.37 15.23
CA ASP A 103 14.56 -1.09 14.54
C ASP A 103 14.31 -2.61 14.40
N SER A 104 13.04 -3.01 14.36
CA SER A 104 12.66 -4.41 14.22
C SER A 104 13.08 -4.95 12.85
N LEU A 105 13.53 -6.21 12.81
CA LEU A 105 13.81 -6.90 11.56
C LEU A 105 12.53 -6.99 10.72
N PRO A 106 12.59 -6.75 9.40
CA PRO A 106 11.41 -6.78 8.52
C PRO A 106 10.54 -8.04 8.64
N SER A 107 11.16 -9.22 8.75
CA SER A 107 10.48 -10.50 8.95
C SER A 107 9.71 -10.58 10.27
N ASN A 108 10.30 -10.08 11.36
CA ASN A 108 9.65 -10.01 12.67
C ASN A 108 8.52 -8.99 12.66
N ALA A 109 8.75 -7.80 12.08
CA ALA A 109 7.73 -6.76 11.96
C ALA A 109 6.49 -7.25 11.17
N LEU A 110 6.70 -8.00 10.09
CA LEU A 110 5.62 -8.58 9.29
C LEU A 110 4.77 -9.60 10.07
N SER A 111 5.39 -10.34 10.99
CA SER A 111 4.66 -11.33 11.79
C SER A 111 3.56 -10.65 12.64
N VAL A 112 3.83 -9.46 13.18
CA VAL A 112 2.87 -8.69 13.99
C VAL A 112 1.65 -8.26 13.18
N SER A 113 1.84 -7.89 11.91
CA SER A 113 0.74 -7.61 10.97
C SER A 113 -0.06 -8.84 10.55
N THR A 114 0.42 -10.05 10.86
CA THR A 114 -0.28 -11.31 10.57
C THR A 114 -1.16 -11.74 11.74
N PHE A 115 -1.02 -11.12 12.91
CA PHE A 115 -1.62 -11.64 14.15
C PHE A 115 -3.05 -11.18 14.48
N ASP A 116 -3.63 -10.13 13.87
CA ASP A 116 -5.07 -9.87 14.04
C ASP A 116 -5.67 -8.92 12.99
N THR A 117 -6.60 -9.45 12.19
CA THR A 117 -7.84 -8.78 11.76
C THR A 117 -8.93 -9.84 11.58
N ILE A 118 -9.12 -10.70 12.59
CA ILE A 118 -10.45 -11.28 12.84
C ILE A 118 -11.16 -10.26 13.74
N GLY A 119 -11.45 -9.09 13.17
CA GLY A 119 -12.22 -8.03 13.80
C GLY A 119 -13.65 -8.12 13.32
N SER A 120 -14.49 -8.82 14.09
CA SER A 120 -15.93 -8.59 14.03
C SER A 120 -16.22 -7.14 14.39
N ALA A 121 -17.08 -6.49 13.60
CA ALA A 121 -17.92 -5.38 14.00
C ALA A 121 -19.34 -5.66 13.49
#